data_AF-A0A931MNF6-F1
#
_entry.id   AF-A0A931MNF6-F1
#
_cell.length_a   1.000
_cell.length_b   1.000
_cell.length_c   1.000
_cell.angle_alpha   90.00
_cell.angle_beta   90.00
_cell.angle_gamma   90.00
#
_symmetry.space_group_name_H-M   'P 1'
#
loop_
_entity.id
_entity.type
_entity.pdbx_description
1 polymer ?
#
loop_
_entity_poly.entity_id
_entity_poly.type
_entity_poly.pdbx_seq_one_letter_code
_entity_poly.pdbx_strand_id
1 'polypeptide(L)'
;PYETDTVDTPEDLYCKLPQNSQIAVRGARNIPCANNPDKRAATAELCNSDREFVPLAIEQPVVGPYPYDPNLEAQGLPQDSRYNPDGSLVAPEVGLPPIPSARGAVSESEPASAQYDPHTGRYFGPDGRLYRQGDLTAGAEPATWQDMMPR
;
A
#
# COMPACT_ATOMS: atom_id res chain seq x y z
N PRO A 1 -8.51 -24.32 -35.22
CA PRO A 1 -9.31 -23.12 -34.94
C PRO A 1 -9.15 -22.75 -33.47
N TYR A 2 -8.91 -21.47 -33.17
CA TYR A 2 -8.84 -20.95 -31.81
C TYR A 2 -10.15 -20.22 -31.51
N GLU A 3 -10.64 -20.33 -30.28
CA GLU A 3 -11.70 -19.46 -29.77
C GLU A 3 -11.19 -18.01 -29.78
N THR A 4 -12.04 -17.11 -30.25
CA THR A 4 -11.78 -15.65 -30.38
C THR A 4 -12.82 -14.82 -29.65
N ASP A 5 -13.83 -15.50 -29.11
CA ASP A 5 -14.87 -14.98 -28.27
C ASP A 5 -14.28 -14.50 -26.94
N THR A 6 -14.73 -13.33 -26.52
CA THR A 6 -14.33 -12.72 -25.26
C THR A 6 -15.36 -13.12 -24.22
N VAL A 7 -14.91 -13.73 -23.13
CA VAL A 7 -15.79 -14.02 -21.99
C VAL A 7 -16.24 -12.69 -21.40
N ASP A 8 -17.56 -12.56 -21.22
CA ASP A 8 -18.13 -11.38 -20.55
C ASP A 8 -17.52 -11.24 -19.16
N THR A 9 -17.01 -10.04 -18.88
CA THR A 9 -16.49 -9.70 -17.57
C THR A 9 -17.69 -9.53 -16.63
N PRO A 10 -17.77 -10.28 -15.52
CA PRO A 10 -18.85 -10.11 -14.56
C PRO A 10 -18.97 -8.65 -14.11
N GLU A 11 -20.20 -8.24 -13.81
CA GLU A 11 -20.42 -6.94 -13.22
C GLU A 11 -19.91 -6.90 -11.76
N ASP A 12 -19.61 -5.70 -11.27
CA ASP A 12 -19.22 -5.44 -9.89
C ASP A 12 -18.01 -6.23 -9.32
N LEU A 13 -17.02 -6.56 -10.16
CA LEU A 13 -15.79 -7.26 -9.76
C LEU A 13 -14.86 -6.52 -8.78
N TYR A 14 -15.21 -5.30 -8.36
CA TYR A 14 -14.33 -4.45 -7.57
C TYR A 14 -15.03 -3.86 -6.36
N CYS A 15 -14.38 -3.95 -5.20
CA CYS A 15 -14.76 -3.17 -4.03
C CYS A 15 -14.59 -1.67 -4.31
N LYS A 16 -15.68 -0.95 -4.07
CA LYS A 16 -15.79 0.49 -4.28
C LYS A 16 -15.26 1.18 -3.04
N LEU A 17 -13.94 1.37 -2.97
CA LEU A 17 -13.32 2.14 -1.89
C LEU A 17 -13.55 3.65 -2.05
N PRO A 18 -13.56 4.41 -0.95
CA PRO A 18 -13.64 5.86 -1.00
C PRO A 18 -12.49 6.48 -1.81
N GLN A 19 -12.74 7.68 -2.34
CA GLN A 19 -11.75 8.40 -3.15
C GLN A 19 -10.48 8.76 -2.36
N ASN A 20 -10.64 9.07 -1.07
CA ASN A 20 -9.55 9.37 -0.15
C ASN A 20 -8.87 8.13 0.46
N SER A 21 -9.24 6.91 0.04
CA SER A 21 -8.60 5.69 0.55
C SER A 21 -7.11 5.67 0.20
N GLN A 22 -6.27 5.42 1.21
CA GLN A 22 -4.81 5.31 1.04
C GLN A 22 -4.41 4.04 0.28
N ILE A 23 -5.31 3.05 0.17
CA ILE A 23 -5.05 1.83 -0.59
C ILE A 23 -5.26 2.12 -2.07
N ALA A 24 -4.13 2.18 -2.78
CA ALA A 24 -4.07 2.23 -4.22
C ALA A 24 -4.48 0.87 -4.81
N VAL A 25 -5.78 0.59 -4.84
CA VAL A 25 -6.32 -0.34 -5.83
C VAL A 25 -6.14 0.35 -7.17
N ARG A 26 -5.28 -0.15 -8.07
CA ARG A 26 -5.18 0.35 -9.46
C ARG A 26 -6.61 0.51 -9.98
N GLY A 27 -7.08 1.75 -10.15
CA GLY A 27 -8.52 1.94 -10.23
C GLY A 27 -8.91 3.31 -10.77
N ALA A 28 -9.82 3.25 -11.74
CA ALA A 28 -10.42 4.39 -12.42
C ALA A 28 -11.09 5.40 -11.46
N ARG A 29 -11.43 5.00 -10.22
CA ARG A 29 -12.14 5.86 -9.25
C ARG A 29 -11.51 7.23 -9.08
N ASN A 30 -10.18 7.29 -9.00
CA ASN A 30 -9.43 8.53 -8.78
C ASN A 30 -8.94 9.18 -10.09
N ILE A 31 -9.26 8.63 -11.26
CA ILE A 31 -8.89 9.18 -12.56
C ILE A 31 -10.07 10.03 -13.07
N PRO A 32 -9.83 11.25 -13.61
CA PRO A 32 -10.87 12.03 -14.26
C PRO A 32 -11.60 11.23 -15.32
N CYS A 33 -12.93 11.33 -15.36
CA CYS A 33 -13.70 10.76 -16.45
C CYS A 33 -13.31 11.44 -17.78
N ALA A 34 -13.17 10.66 -18.85
CA ALA A 34 -12.65 11.15 -20.13
C ALA A 34 -13.43 12.36 -20.70
N ASN A 35 -14.76 12.35 -20.54
CA ASN A 35 -15.65 13.40 -21.05
C ASN A 35 -16.06 14.42 -19.97
N ASN A 36 -15.64 14.24 -18.72
CA ASN A 36 -15.98 15.14 -17.62
C ASN A 36 -14.82 15.18 -16.61
N PRO A 37 -13.91 16.17 -16.72
CA PRO A 37 -12.72 16.23 -15.88
C PRO A 37 -13.03 16.45 -14.40
N ASP A 38 -14.19 17.02 -14.07
CA ASP A 38 -14.64 17.26 -12.70
C ASP A 38 -15.24 16.00 -12.05
N LYS A 39 -15.57 14.98 -12.86
CA LYS A 39 -16.16 13.73 -12.37
C LYS A 39 -15.11 12.63 -12.21
N ARG A 40 -15.30 11.85 -11.15
CA ARG A 40 -14.46 10.71 -10.75
C ARG A 40 -15.35 9.51 -10.45
N ALA A 41 -15.10 8.37 -11.09
CA ALA A 41 -15.96 7.20 -11.00
C ALA A 41 -15.21 5.89 -11.19
N ALA A 42 -15.71 4.79 -10.61
CA ALA A 42 -15.04 3.50 -10.67
C ALA A 42 -15.22 2.75 -12.01
N THR A 43 -16.21 3.11 -12.83
CA THR A 43 -16.49 2.46 -14.12
C THR A 43 -16.77 3.49 -15.23
N ALA A 44 -16.57 3.08 -16.48
CA ALA A 44 -16.87 3.92 -17.65
C ALA A 44 -18.36 4.26 -17.74
N GLU A 45 -19.23 3.31 -17.42
CA GLU A 45 -20.68 3.54 -17.37
C GLU A 45 -21.04 4.60 -16.32
N LEU A 46 -20.47 4.51 -15.12
CA LEU A 46 -20.72 5.49 -14.08
C LEU A 46 -20.19 6.88 -14.49
N CYS A 47 -19.04 6.94 -15.16
CA CYS A 47 -18.52 8.17 -15.77
C CYS A 47 -19.50 8.79 -16.79
N ASN A 48 -20.19 7.97 -17.59
CA ASN A 48 -21.15 8.43 -18.60
C ASN A 48 -22.56 8.73 -18.05
N SER A 49 -22.82 8.44 -16.78
CA SER A 49 -24.11 8.69 -16.13
C SER A 49 -24.12 10.00 -15.33
N ASP A 50 -25.27 10.40 -14.80
CA ASP A 50 -25.40 11.52 -13.86
C ASP A 50 -25.22 11.08 -12.39
N ARG A 51 -25.03 9.79 -12.12
CA ARG A 51 -24.92 9.24 -10.76
C ARG A 51 -23.54 9.53 -10.17
N GLU A 52 -23.50 9.85 -8.88
CA GLU A 52 -22.25 9.98 -8.13
C GLU A 52 -21.64 8.62 -7.76
N PHE A 53 -20.34 8.62 -7.49
CA PHE A 53 -19.65 7.46 -6.97
C PHE A 53 -19.95 7.26 -5.48
N VAL A 54 -20.54 6.11 -5.14
CA VAL A 54 -20.84 5.71 -3.76
C VAL A 54 -19.91 4.55 -3.37
N PRO A 55 -19.09 4.70 -2.31
CA PRO A 55 -18.26 3.62 -1.83
C PRO A 55 -19.11 2.57 -1.08
N LEU A 56 -18.67 1.31 -1.13
CA LEU A 56 -19.30 0.19 -0.42
C LEU A 56 -18.70 -0.03 0.98
N ALA A 57 -17.42 0.29 1.14
CA ALA A 57 -16.71 0.20 2.41
C ALA A 57 -16.24 1.58 2.87
N ILE A 58 -16.27 1.82 4.19
CA ILE A 58 -15.78 3.08 4.77
C ILE A 58 -14.25 3.11 4.71
N GLU A 59 -13.58 1.98 4.92
CA GLU A 59 -12.14 1.80 4.78
C GLU A 59 -11.82 0.35 4.40
N GLN A 60 -10.64 0.16 3.81
CA GLN A 60 -10.06 -1.17 3.66
C GLN A 60 -8.70 -1.17 4.36
N PRO A 61 -8.46 -2.12 5.27
CA PRO A 61 -7.16 -2.22 5.93
C PRO A 61 -6.12 -2.79 4.96
N VAL A 62 -4.87 -2.34 5.09
CA VAL A 62 -3.74 -2.88 4.31
C VAL A 62 -3.48 -4.35 4.68
N VAL A 63 -3.64 -4.64 5.97
CA VAL A 63 -3.53 -5.98 6.55
C VAL A 63 -4.69 -6.13 7.54
N GLY A 64 -5.47 -7.20 7.41
CA GLY A 64 -6.60 -7.44 8.28
C GLY A 64 -7.80 -8.03 7.54
N PRO A 65 -8.96 -8.06 8.20
CA PRO A 65 -10.18 -8.56 7.60
C PRO A 65 -10.68 -7.63 6.48
N TYR A 66 -11.22 -8.23 5.44
CA TYR A 66 -11.82 -7.48 4.33
C TYR A 66 -13.17 -6.89 4.77
N PRO A 67 -13.49 -5.64 4.38
CA PRO A 67 -14.78 -5.05 4.71
C PRO A 67 -15.95 -5.75 4.02
N TYR A 68 -17.17 -5.43 4.45
CA TYR A 68 -18.37 -5.95 3.79
C TYR A 68 -18.39 -5.57 2.29
N ASP A 69 -18.61 -6.56 1.43
CA ASP A 69 -18.81 -6.35 -0.01
C ASP A 69 -19.91 -7.29 -0.55
N PRO A 70 -21.09 -6.75 -0.93
CA PRO A 70 -22.20 -7.55 -1.46
C PRO A 70 -21.85 -8.24 -2.79
N ASN A 71 -20.86 -7.75 -3.54
CA ASN A 71 -20.50 -8.33 -4.84
C ASN A 71 -19.62 -9.57 -4.67
N LEU A 72 -18.84 -9.64 -3.59
CA LEU A 72 -18.12 -10.85 -3.20
C LEU A 72 -19.11 -11.93 -2.75
N GLU A 73 -20.13 -11.57 -1.97
CA GLU A 73 -21.20 -12.51 -1.58
C GLU A 73 -21.98 -13.04 -2.78
N ALA A 74 -22.30 -12.17 -3.75
CA ALA A 74 -22.96 -12.57 -4.99
C ALA A 74 -22.14 -13.58 -5.83
N GLN A 75 -20.82 -13.57 -5.67
CA GLN A 75 -19.89 -14.54 -6.27
C GLN A 75 -19.66 -15.78 -5.40
N GLY A 76 -20.37 -15.90 -4.27
CA GLY A 76 -20.27 -17.03 -3.34
C GLY A 76 -19.13 -16.94 -2.33
N LEU A 77 -18.47 -15.78 -2.22
CA LEU A 77 -17.43 -15.53 -1.21
C LEU A 77 -18.08 -14.92 0.04
N PRO A 78 -18.13 -15.62 1.18
CA PRO A 78 -18.81 -15.15 2.37
C PRO A 78 -18.07 -13.96 3.00
N GLN A 79 -18.78 -13.18 3.82
CA GLN A 79 -18.17 -12.11 4.62
C GLN A 79 -17.04 -12.66 5.51
N ASP A 80 -15.97 -11.87 5.68
CA ASP A 80 -14.94 -12.19 6.65
C ASP A 80 -15.51 -12.02 8.07
N SER A 81 -15.61 -13.13 8.81
CA SER A 81 -16.18 -13.15 10.17
C SER A 81 -15.36 -12.36 11.19
N ARG A 82 -14.13 -11.97 10.84
CA ARG A 82 -13.27 -11.13 11.68
C ARG A 82 -13.50 -9.64 11.43
N TYR A 83 -14.25 -9.26 10.39
CA TYR A 83 -14.54 -7.86 10.10
C TYR A 83 -15.49 -7.28 11.14
N ASN A 84 -15.07 -6.20 11.78
CA ASN A 84 -15.92 -5.41 12.67
C ASN A 84 -15.93 -3.93 12.20
N PRO A 85 -17.10 -3.35 11.86
CA PRO A 85 -17.19 -1.97 11.42
C PRO A 85 -16.77 -0.94 12.49
N ASP A 86 -16.65 -1.33 13.76
CA ASP A 86 -16.14 -0.47 14.84
C ASP A 86 -14.59 -0.40 14.89
N GLY A 87 -13.89 -1.13 14.02
CA GLY A 87 -12.43 -1.15 13.96
C GLY A 87 -11.76 -2.03 15.03
N SER A 88 -12.51 -2.74 15.87
CA SER A 88 -11.95 -3.77 16.74
C SER A 88 -11.56 -4.97 15.90
N LEU A 89 -10.26 -5.12 15.67
CA LEU A 89 -9.71 -6.37 15.18
C LEU A 89 -9.93 -7.41 16.28
N VAL A 90 -10.98 -8.21 16.17
CA VAL A 90 -11.12 -9.40 17.00
C VAL A 90 -10.03 -10.34 16.52
N ALA A 91 -8.90 -10.33 17.23
CA ALA A 91 -7.87 -11.34 17.05
C ALA A 91 -8.57 -12.70 17.21
N PRO A 92 -8.32 -13.67 16.30
CA PRO A 92 -8.87 -15.00 16.49
C PRO A 92 -8.45 -15.49 17.89
N GLU A 93 -9.41 -16.01 18.67
CA GLU A 93 -9.16 -16.73 19.92
C GLU A 93 -8.43 -18.05 19.61
N VAL A 94 -7.23 -17.96 19.04
CA VAL A 94 -6.31 -19.08 19.05
C VAL A 94 -5.80 -19.10 20.48
N GLY A 95 -6.06 -20.20 21.20
CA GLY A 95 -5.58 -20.44 22.56
C GLY A 95 -4.05 -20.51 22.62
N LEU A 96 -3.39 -19.40 22.31
CA LEU A 96 -1.98 -19.22 22.59
C LEU A 96 -1.83 -19.11 24.10
N PRO A 97 -0.80 -19.76 24.67
CA PRO A 97 -0.48 -19.57 26.08
C PRO A 97 -0.27 -18.07 26.35
N PRO A 98 -0.60 -17.58 27.56
CA PRO A 98 -0.39 -16.17 27.88
C PRO A 98 1.07 -15.81 27.63
N ILE A 99 1.29 -14.89 26.68
CA ILE A 99 2.60 -14.31 26.47
C ILE A 99 2.90 -13.55 27.77
N PRO A 100 3.98 -13.87 28.49
CA PRO A 100 4.34 -13.12 29.69
C PRO A 100 4.42 -11.66 29.29
N SER A 101 3.65 -10.80 29.96
CA SER A 101 3.63 -9.38 29.69
C SER A 101 5.07 -8.86 29.80
N ALA A 102 5.69 -8.56 28.67
CA ALA A 102 6.91 -7.78 28.64
C ALA A 102 6.56 -6.34 29.00
N ARG A 103 6.23 -6.10 30.28
CA ARG A 103 6.55 -4.83 30.93
C ARG A 103 8.06 -4.84 31.13
N GLY A 104 8.78 -4.59 30.04
CA GLY A 104 10.22 -4.68 29.98
C GLY A 104 10.71 -4.19 28.64
N ALA A 105 10.89 -2.87 28.56
CA ALA A 105 11.62 -2.12 27.54
C ALA A 105 11.36 -2.54 26.09
N VAL A 106 10.44 -1.82 25.44
CA VAL A 106 10.67 -1.46 24.04
C VAL A 106 12.00 -0.70 24.00
N SER A 107 13.07 -1.37 23.60
CA SER A 107 14.20 -0.65 23.04
C SER A 107 13.76 -0.26 21.64
N GLU A 108 13.01 0.84 21.55
CA GLU A 108 12.77 1.53 20.28
C GLU A 108 14.14 1.73 19.66
N SER A 109 14.44 0.96 18.61
CA SER A 109 15.57 1.26 17.76
C SER A 109 15.12 2.46 16.94
N GLU A 110 15.26 3.66 17.51
CA GLU A 110 15.01 4.88 16.77
C GLU A 110 15.90 4.86 15.52
N PRO A 111 15.36 5.15 14.32
CA PRO A 111 16.21 5.34 13.16
C PRO A 111 17.13 6.54 13.43
N ALA A 112 18.41 6.27 13.65
CA ALA A 112 19.42 7.31 13.82
C ALA A 112 19.62 8.02 12.46
N SER A 113 19.18 9.27 12.35
CA SER A 113 19.47 10.13 11.21
C SER A 113 20.77 10.89 11.43
N ALA A 114 21.73 10.79 10.50
CA ALA A 114 22.93 11.61 10.50
C ALA A 114 22.84 12.70 9.44
N GLN A 115 23.29 13.91 9.77
CA GLN A 115 23.41 14.99 8.79
C GLN A 115 24.70 14.79 7.99
N TYR A 116 24.57 14.69 6.66
CA TYR A 116 25.67 14.48 5.72
C TYR A 116 25.96 15.77 4.94
N ASP A 117 27.23 16.15 4.85
CA ASP A 117 27.70 17.22 3.97
C ASP A 117 28.27 16.63 2.67
N PRO A 118 27.58 16.81 1.51
CA PRO A 118 28.02 16.27 0.23
C PRO A 118 29.26 16.93 -0.34
N HIS A 119 29.63 18.15 0.08
CA HIS A 119 30.81 18.84 -0.45
C HIS A 119 32.11 18.31 0.19
N THR A 120 32.04 17.88 1.45
CA THR A 120 33.21 17.40 2.20
C THR A 120 33.21 15.89 2.45
N GLY A 121 32.07 15.23 2.25
CA GLY A 121 31.83 13.81 2.48
C GLY A 121 31.71 13.46 3.96
N ARG A 122 31.36 14.42 4.84
CA ARG A 122 31.43 14.26 6.30
C ARG A 122 30.06 14.01 6.91
N TYR A 123 30.01 13.18 7.96
CA TYR A 123 28.80 12.94 8.76
C TYR A 123 29.15 12.59 10.21
N PHE A 124 28.20 12.77 11.12
CA PHE A 124 28.31 12.32 12.51
C PHE A 124 27.79 10.90 12.68
N GLY A 125 28.58 10.03 13.32
CA GLY A 125 28.19 8.67 13.66
C GLY A 125 27.26 8.62 14.87
N PRO A 126 26.60 7.48 15.12
CA PRO A 126 25.79 7.25 16.32
C PRO A 126 26.57 7.41 17.64
N ASP A 127 27.90 7.32 17.56
CA ASP A 127 28.85 7.53 18.66
C ASP A 127 29.27 9.01 18.84
N GLY A 128 28.66 9.94 18.08
CA GLY A 128 28.95 11.36 18.11
C GLY A 128 30.28 11.75 17.46
N ARG A 129 30.99 10.81 16.83
CA ARG A 129 32.27 11.09 16.17
C ARG A 129 32.05 11.52 14.73
N LEU A 130 32.96 12.36 14.25
CA LEU A 130 32.93 12.87 12.88
C LEU A 130 33.66 11.89 11.95
N TYR A 131 32.93 11.36 10.97
CA TYR A 131 33.43 10.48 9.93
C TYR A 131 33.48 11.18 8.58
N ARG A 132 34.30 10.66 7.66
CA ARG A 132 34.37 11.11 6.27
C ARG A 132 34.31 9.91 5.34
N GLN A 133 33.33 9.88 4.45
CA GLN A 133 33.20 8.88 3.40
C GLN A 133 33.79 9.45 2.11
N GLY A 134 34.96 8.92 1.72
CA GLY A 134 35.75 9.45 0.60
C GLY A 134 35.28 9.01 -0.78
N ASP A 135 34.47 7.95 -0.87
CA ASP A 135 34.15 7.27 -2.14
C ASP A 135 32.79 7.65 -2.74
N LEU A 136 32.11 8.67 -2.19
CA LEU A 136 30.74 9.04 -2.59
C LEU A 136 30.64 10.40 -3.29
N THR A 137 31.74 11.15 -3.41
CA THR A 137 31.74 12.41 -4.15
C THR A 137 31.80 12.13 -5.65
N ALA A 138 30.84 12.68 -6.41
CA ALA A 138 30.80 12.63 -7.87
C ALA A 138 32.16 13.06 -8.45
N GLY A 139 32.99 12.09 -8.83
CA GLY A 139 34.38 12.31 -9.21
C GLY A 139 35.24 11.05 -9.19
N ALA A 140 34.85 10.00 -8.44
CA ALA A 140 35.37 8.65 -8.63
C ALA A 140 34.49 7.91 -9.65
N GLU A 141 34.70 8.17 -10.94
CA GLU A 141 34.12 7.33 -11.98
C GLU A 141 34.79 5.94 -11.94
N PRO A 142 34.03 4.83 -11.87
CA PRO A 142 34.57 3.54 -12.21
C PRO A 142 35.07 3.63 -13.65
N ALA A 143 36.35 3.35 -13.88
CA ALA A 143 36.94 3.42 -15.22
C ALA A 143 36.18 2.52 -16.21
N THR A 144 35.57 1.44 -15.73
CA THR A 144 34.67 0.57 -16.49
C THR A 144 33.61 -0.08 -15.60
N TRP A 145 32.48 -0.48 -16.18
CA TRP A 145 31.41 -1.20 -15.46
C TRP A 145 31.88 -2.57 -14.93
N GLN A 146 32.91 -3.18 -15.54
CA GLN A 146 33.48 -4.45 -15.08
C GLN A 146 34.10 -4.35 -13.67
N ASP A 147 34.57 -3.17 -13.25
CA ASP A 147 35.10 -2.93 -11.91
C ASP A 147 34.01 -2.93 -10.82
N MET A 148 32.73 -2.95 -11.22
CA MET A 148 31.58 -2.96 -10.31
C MET A 148 31.02 -4.37 -10.05
N MET A 149 31.63 -5.43 -10.60
CA MET A 149 31.18 -6.82 -10.40
C MET A 149 32.00 -7.51 -9.29
N PRO A 150 31.38 -8.27 -8.38
CA PRO A 150 32.09 -9.07 -7.38
C PRO A 150 32.87 -10.21 -8.09
N ARG A 151 34.12 -10.41 -7.69
CA ARG A 151 34.97 -11.51 -8.16
C ARG A 151 34.61 -12.84 -7.52
#